data_AF-A0A1M6ZDE4-F1
#
_entry.id   AF-A0A1M6ZDE4-F1
#
_cell.length_a   1.000
_cell.length_b   1.000
_cell.length_c   1.000
_cell.angle_alpha   90.00
_cell.angle_beta   90.00
_cell.angle_gamma   90.00
#
_symmetry.space_group_name_H-M   'P 1'
#
loop_
_entity.id
_entity.type
_entity.pdbx_description
1 polymer ?
#
loop_
_entity_poly.entity_id
_entity_poly.type
_entity_poly.pdbx_seq_one_letter_code
_entity_poly.pdbx_strand_id
1 'polypeptide(L)'
;MPRYTAAELAAARSLVVPDVLPGPDDPPLRVLFCGINPGLVTALTGHHFGRPGNRFWPALHGAGFTPRLLAPAEQDELRALGLGITNVVARATARAAELTDDELRAGGARLRELVARVKPRWLAVAGVGAYRTAFDRPKAQVGPQVDRLGDTRIWVLPNPSGLNAHWQLPALVEEFRRLREAAGDTAEAGPGGTGQSRSCTSGSGGSSVPSRASRSAHSSSSSST
;
A
#
# COMPACT_ATOMS: atom_id res chain seq x y z
N MET A 1 -26.93 -8.32 -13.41
CA MET A 1 -26.68 -7.28 -12.38
C MET A 1 -27.95 -6.47 -12.21
N PRO A 2 -28.31 -6.05 -10.98
CA PRO A 2 -29.47 -5.21 -10.74
C PRO A 2 -29.38 -3.94 -11.59
N ARG A 3 -30.44 -3.62 -12.32
CA ARG A 3 -30.58 -2.31 -12.97
C ARG A 3 -31.30 -1.40 -11.98
N TYR A 4 -30.59 -0.41 -11.46
CA TYR A 4 -31.18 0.65 -10.67
C TYR A 4 -31.92 1.64 -11.58
N THR A 5 -33.08 2.07 -11.12
CA THR A 5 -33.86 3.13 -11.76
C THR A 5 -33.17 4.48 -11.61
N ALA A 6 -33.53 5.44 -12.45
CA ALA A 6 -33.03 6.81 -12.33
C ALA A 6 -33.42 7.46 -10.99
N ALA A 7 -34.61 7.14 -10.46
CA ALA A 7 -35.09 7.65 -9.18
C ALA A 7 -34.26 7.12 -8.00
N GLU A 8 -33.96 5.82 -7.98
CA GLU A 8 -33.08 5.23 -6.96
C GLU A 8 -31.68 5.86 -7.00
N LEU A 9 -31.11 6.01 -8.20
CA LEU A 9 -29.79 6.65 -8.36
C LEU A 9 -29.81 8.12 -7.93
N ALA A 10 -30.92 8.85 -8.15
CA ALA A 10 -31.06 10.22 -7.68
C ALA A 10 -31.13 10.28 -6.15
N ALA A 11 -31.91 9.40 -5.52
CA ALA A 11 -32.02 9.29 -4.06
C ALA A 11 -30.68 8.92 -3.40
N ALA A 12 -29.82 8.17 -4.10
CA ALA A 12 -28.49 7.80 -3.61
C ALA A 12 -27.58 8.99 -3.30
N ARG A 13 -27.85 10.18 -3.84
CA ARG A 13 -27.05 11.40 -3.62
C ARG A 13 -27.05 11.85 -2.15
N SER A 14 -28.08 11.50 -1.39
CA SER A 14 -28.17 11.80 0.05
C SER A 14 -27.59 10.70 0.95
N LEU A 15 -27.11 9.59 0.37
CA LEU A 15 -26.53 8.49 1.13
C LEU A 15 -25.02 8.70 1.33
N VAL A 16 -24.53 8.22 2.45
CA VAL A 16 -23.10 8.15 2.77
C VAL A 16 -22.68 6.69 2.88
N VAL A 17 -21.42 6.42 2.55
CA VAL A 17 -20.84 5.07 2.68
C VAL A 17 -19.89 5.06 3.86
N PRO A 18 -20.13 4.23 4.89
CA PRO A 18 -19.21 4.12 6.03
C PRO A 18 -17.80 3.71 5.61
N ASP A 19 -16.82 4.18 6.36
CA ASP A 19 -15.43 3.74 6.18
C ASP A 19 -15.28 2.27 6.60
N VAL A 20 -14.44 1.53 5.89
CA VAL A 20 -13.99 0.18 6.28
C VAL A 20 -12.66 0.36 7.00
N LEU A 21 -12.65 0.19 8.31
CA LEU A 21 -11.49 0.39 9.17
C LEU A 21 -11.28 -0.84 10.07
N PRO A 22 -10.05 -1.22 10.43
CA PRO A 22 -9.85 -2.32 11.37
C PRO A 22 -10.51 -2.02 12.72
N GLY A 23 -11.07 -3.05 13.35
CA GLY A 23 -11.50 -3.05 14.74
C GLY A 23 -10.35 -3.34 15.70
N PRO A 24 -10.63 -3.40 17.02
CA PRO A 24 -9.61 -3.67 18.04
C PRO A 24 -8.90 -5.02 17.89
N ASP A 25 -9.58 -6.02 17.34
CA ASP A 25 -9.08 -7.38 17.18
C ASP A 25 -8.44 -7.64 15.79
N ASP A 26 -8.50 -6.64 14.90
CA ASP A 26 -7.91 -6.74 13.57
C ASP A 26 -6.41 -6.37 13.59
N PRO A 27 -5.62 -6.85 12.61
CA PRO A 27 -4.23 -6.44 12.48
C PRO A 27 -4.06 -4.92 12.28
N PRO A 28 -2.89 -4.36 12.63
CA PRO A 28 -2.59 -2.95 12.36
C PRO A 28 -2.81 -2.58 10.90
N LEU A 29 -3.39 -1.39 10.67
CA LEU A 29 -3.73 -0.93 9.32
C LEU A 29 -2.46 -0.70 8.48
N ARG A 30 -2.24 -1.57 7.49
CA ARG A 30 -1.10 -1.49 6.57
C ARG A 30 -1.38 -0.47 5.47
N VAL A 31 -2.54 -0.56 4.84
CA VAL A 31 -2.94 0.34 3.75
C VAL A 31 -4.37 0.80 3.95
N LEU A 32 -4.55 2.12 4.02
CA LEU A 32 -5.86 2.76 3.89
C LEU A 32 -6.03 3.22 2.44
N PHE A 33 -6.84 2.51 1.67
CA PHE A 33 -7.24 2.97 0.34
C PHE A 33 -8.25 4.10 0.46
N CYS A 34 -8.08 5.14 -0.35
CA CYS A 34 -8.94 6.31 -0.35
C CYS A 34 -9.45 6.56 -1.76
N GLY A 35 -10.73 6.32 -2.00
CA GLY A 35 -11.40 6.78 -3.22
C GLY A 35 -11.58 8.31 -3.21
N ILE A 36 -12.08 8.84 -4.33
CA ILE A 36 -12.41 10.27 -4.41
C ILE A 36 -13.67 10.54 -3.61
N ASN A 37 -14.78 9.92 -4.04
CA ASN A 37 -16.08 9.98 -3.39
C ASN A 37 -16.95 8.80 -3.84
N PRO A 38 -18.03 8.47 -3.11
CA PRO A 38 -18.99 7.46 -3.53
C PRO A 38 -19.62 7.77 -4.90
N GLY A 39 -19.53 6.83 -5.83
CA GLY A 39 -20.43 6.83 -6.98
C GLY A 39 -21.86 6.46 -6.55
N LEU A 40 -22.87 6.82 -7.33
CA LEU A 40 -24.28 6.55 -6.96
C LEU A 40 -24.57 5.06 -6.67
N VAL A 41 -23.99 4.13 -7.42
CA VAL A 41 -24.13 2.68 -7.13
C VAL A 41 -23.47 2.31 -5.80
N THR A 42 -22.27 2.84 -5.53
CA THR A 42 -21.57 2.63 -4.26
C THR A 42 -22.37 3.17 -3.08
N ALA A 43 -22.99 4.33 -3.25
CA ALA A 43 -23.87 4.92 -2.24
C ALA A 43 -25.13 4.08 -2.01
N LEU A 44 -25.77 3.57 -3.06
CA LEU A 44 -26.93 2.68 -2.96
C LEU A 44 -26.63 1.36 -2.25
N THR A 45 -25.51 0.73 -2.59
CA THR A 45 -25.17 -0.58 -2.02
C THR A 45 -24.47 -0.48 -0.67
N GLY A 46 -23.98 0.71 -0.29
CA GLY A 46 -23.11 0.86 0.89
C GLY A 46 -21.75 0.17 0.73
N HIS A 47 -21.34 -0.13 -0.52
CA HIS A 47 -20.13 -0.92 -0.80
C HIS A 47 -19.17 -0.15 -1.69
N HIS A 48 -17.96 0.04 -1.18
CA HIS A 48 -16.92 0.81 -1.84
C HIS A 48 -16.57 0.21 -3.21
N PHE A 49 -16.38 1.09 -4.19
CA PHE A 49 -16.07 0.71 -5.57
C PHE A 49 -17.07 -0.28 -6.22
N GLY A 50 -18.32 -0.32 -5.73
CA GLY A 50 -19.36 -1.26 -6.17
C GLY A 50 -19.95 -1.05 -7.57
N ARG A 51 -19.63 0.04 -8.28
CA ARG A 51 -20.14 0.25 -9.65
C ARG A 51 -19.59 -0.83 -10.60
N PRO A 52 -20.43 -1.47 -11.43
CA PRO A 52 -19.96 -2.37 -12.48
C PRO A 52 -18.92 -1.71 -13.39
N GLY A 53 -17.84 -2.44 -13.68
CA GLY A 53 -16.71 -1.94 -14.45
C GLY A 53 -15.71 -1.08 -13.66
N ASN A 54 -15.93 -0.85 -12.35
CA ASN A 54 -14.87 -0.37 -11.48
C ASN A 54 -13.81 -1.49 -11.32
N ARG A 55 -12.54 -1.13 -11.46
CA ARG A 55 -11.43 -2.09 -11.49
C ARG A 55 -10.66 -2.18 -10.17
N PHE A 56 -11.14 -1.55 -9.10
CA PHE A 56 -10.48 -1.59 -7.79
C PHE A 56 -10.31 -3.02 -7.29
N TRP A 57 -11.40 -3.77 -7.18
CA TRP A 57 -11.37 -5.15 -6.66
C TRP A 57 -10.52 -6.10 -7.53
N PRO A 58 -10.64 -6.10 -8.87
CA PRO A 58 -9.71 -6.84 -9.73
C PRO A 58 -8.25 -6.41 -9.59
N ALA A 59 -7.96 -5.11 -9.48
CA ALA A 59 -6.60 -4.61 -9.32
C ALA A 59 -5.99 -5.00 -7.97
N LEU A 60 -6.79 -4.91 -6.90
CA LEU A 60 -6.42 -5.29 -5.55
C LEU A 60 -6.04 -6.78 -5.48
N HIS A 61 -6.88 -7.64 -6.05
CA HIS A 61 -6.59 -9.08 -6.13
C HIS A 61 -5.39 -9.39 -7.02
N GLY A 62 -5.34 -8.83 -8.24
CA GLY A 62 -4.23 -9.08 -9.18
C GLY A 62 -2.86 -8.60 -8.67
N ALA A 63 -2.85 -7.61 -7.77
CA ALA A 63 -1.65 -7.15 -7.07
C ALA A 63 -1.23 -8.07 -5.90
N GLY A 64 -2.10 -8.98 -5.47
CA GLY A 64 -1.87 -9.92 -4.37
C GLY A 64 -2.20 -9.35 -2.99
N PHE A 65 -3.04 -8.31 -2.88
CA PHE A 65 -3.52 -7.84 -1.58
C PHE A 65 -4.57 -8.77 -0.95
N THR A 66 -5.33 -9.48 -1.78
CA THR A 66 -6.38 -10.41 -1.34
C THR A 66 -6.13 -11.81 -1.92
N PRO A 67 -6.39 -12.88 -1.14
CA PRO A 67 -6.10 -14.26 -1.57
C PRO A 67 -7.00 -14.74 -2.72
N ARG A 68 -8.17 -14.10 -2.87
CA ARG A 68 -9.13 -14.30 -3.96
C ARG A 68 -9.70 -12.96 -4.40
N LEU A 69 -10.42 -12.95 -5.52
CA LEU A 69 -11.20 -11.80 -5.93
C LEU A 69 -12.42 -11.64 -5.01
N LEU A 70 -12.43 -10.57 -4.20
CA LEU A 70 -13.56 -10.20 -3.37
C LEU A 70 -14.59 -9.40 -4.18
N ALA A 71 -15.87 -9.66 -3.93
CA ALA A 71 -16.96 -8.79 -4.33
C ALA A 71 -17.01 -7.54 -3.42
N PRO A 72 -17.56 -6.42 -3.88
CA PRO A 72 -17.73 -5.22 -3.05
C PRO A 72 -18.47 -5.47 -1.72
N ALA A 73 -19.44 -6.38 -1.71
CA ALA A 73 -20.19 -6.73 -0.50
C ALA A 73 -19.33 -7.46 0.56
N GLU A 74 -18.18 -8.01 0.16
CA GLU A 74 -17.22 -8.71 1.02
C GLU A 74 -16.15 -7.75 1.57
N GLN A 75 -16.34 -6.43 1.45
CA GLN A 75 -15.34 -5.42 1.82
C GLN A 75 -14.86 -5.50 3.27
N ASP A 76 -15.66 -6.05 4.19
CA ASP A 76 -15.26 -6.17 5.58
C ASP A 76 -14.19 -7.24 5.80
N GLU A 77 -13.99 -8.19 4.88
CA GLU A 77 -12.86 -9.14 4.91
C GLU A 77 -11.50 -8.43 4.80
N LEU A 78 -11.46 -7.19 4.32
CA LEU A 78 -10.24 -6.39 4.25
C LEU A 78 -9.64 -6.09 5.62
N ARG A 79 -10.48 -6.01 6.66
CA ARG A 79 -10.04 -5.66 8.02
C ARG A 79 -9.04 -6.68 8.56
N ALA A 80 -9.35 -7.97 8.41
CA ALA A 80 -8.48 -9.09 8.79
C ALA A 80 -7.17 -9.15 7.99
N LEU A 81 -7.09 -8.44 6.84
CA LEU A 81 -5.87 -8.34 6.01
C LEU A 81 -5.02 -7.11 6.35
N GLY A 82 -5.42 -6.33 7.36
CA GLY A 82 -4.82 -5.04 7.70
C GLY A 82 -5.05 -3.99 6.60
N LEU A 83 -6.18 -4.06 5.90
CA LEU A 83 -6.55 -3.15 4.82
C LEU A 83 -7.83 -2.40 5.19
N GLY A 84 -7.96 -1.17 4.70
CA GLY A 84 -9.14 -0.33 4.93
C GLY A 84 -9.50 0.49 3.71
N ILE A 85 -10.72 1.03 3.71
CA ILE A 85 -11.23 1.89 2.64
C ILE A 85 -11.94 3.12 3.22
N THR A 86 -11.65 4.29 2.66
CA THR A 86 -12.36 5.55 2.88
C THR A 86 -12.51 6.33 1.56
N ASN A 87 -13.05 7.55 1.63
CA ASN A 87 -13.06 8.50 0.52
C ASN A 87 -12.59 9.89 0.99
N VAL A 88 -12.05 10.67 0.06
CA VAL A 88 -11.70 12.08 0.30
C VAL A 88 -12.97 12.86 0.66
N VAL A 89 -14.03 12.71 -0.14
CA VAL A 89 -15.30 13.41 0.04
C VAL A 89 -16.42 12.41 0.32
N ALA A 90 -17.26 12.70 1.31
CA ALA A 90 -18.37 11.82 1.71
C ALA A 90 -19.56 11.88 0.75
N ARG A 91 -19.79 13.02 0.09
CA ARG A 91 -20.95 13.25 -0.80
C ARG A 91 -20.92 12.34 -2.02
N ALA A 92 -22.03 11.66 -2.27
CA ALA A 92 -22.19 10.82 -3.45
C ALA A 92 -22.48 11.65 -4.72
N THR A 93 -21.83 11.29 -5.83
CA THR A 93 -22.07 11.92 -7.14
C THR A 93 -22.11 10.89 -8.27
N ALA A 94 -22.64 11.27 -9.44
CA ALA A 94 -22.57 10.41 -10.62
C ALA A 94 -21.15 10.39 -11.20
N ARG A 95 -20.46 11.54 -11.12
CA ARG A 95 -19.09 11.73 -11.59
C ARG A 95 -18.28 12.53 -10.57
N ALA A 96 -17.00 12.18 -10.42
CA ALA A 96 -16.08 12.91 -9.56
C ALA A 96 -15.93 14.40 -9.94
N ALA A 97 -16.15 14.75 -11.21
CA ALA A 97 -16.11 16.13 -11.70
C ALA A 97 -17.27 17.03 -11.17
N GLU A 98 -18.26 16.46 -10.48
CA GLU A 98 -19.32 17.21 -9.79
C GLU A 98 -18.86 17.73 -8.41
N LEU A 99 -17.66 17.38 -7.96
CA LEU A 99 -17.08 17.90 -6.72
C LEU A 99 -16.39 19.23 -6.99
N THR A 100 -16.57 20.17 -6.08
CA THR A 100 -15.82 21.43 -6.08
C THR A 100 -14.42 21.26 -5.50
N ASP A 101 -13.51 22.18 -5.81
CA ASP A 101 -12.18 22.19 -5.22
C ASP A 101 -12.22 22.38 -3.70
N ASP A 102 -13.17 23.17 -3.19
CA ASP A 102 -13.36 23.40 -1.75
C ASP A 102 -13.79 22.11 -1.04
N GLU A 103 -14.67 21.32 -1.63
CA GLU A 103 -15.02 20.01 -1.09
C GLU A 103 -13.84 19.06 -1.04
N LEU A 104 -12.99 19.07 -2.08
CA LEU A 104 -11.77 18.27 -2.10
C LEU A 104 -10.77 18.73 -1.04
N ARG A 105 -10.57 20.04 -0.86
CA ARG A 105 -9.70 20.60 0.18
C ARG A 105 -10.22 20.29 1.59
N ALA A 106 -11.51 20.46 1.83
CA ALA A 106 -12.15 20.07 3.09
C ALA A 106 -12.05 18.56 3.36
N GLY A 107 -12.25 17.74 2.33
CA GLY A 107 -12.05 16.30 2.38
C GLY A 107 -10.60 15.92 2.71
N GLY A 108 -9.63 16.65 2.16
CA GLY A 108 -8.23 16.51 2.52
C GLY A 108 -7.94 16.83 3.99
N ALA A 109 -8.60 17.83 4.58
CA ALA A 109 -8.48 18.13 6.01
C ALA A 109 -9.04 16.99 6.87
N ARG A 110 -10.27 16.52 6.58
CA ARG A 110 -10.87 15.34 7.23
C ARG A 110 -9.95 14.11 7.14
N LEU A 111 -9.37 13.87 5.97
CA LEU A 111 -8.52 12.70 5.74
C LEU A 111 -7.24 12.75 6.59
N ARG A 112 -6.67 13.94 6.82
CA ARG A 112 -5.53 14.13 7.75
C ARG A 112 -5.91 13.75 9.18
N GLU A 113 -7.08 14.17 9.64
CA GLU A 113 -7.59 13.82 10.98
C GLU A 113 -7.86 12.32 11.12
N LEU A 114 -8.47 11.70 10.10
CA LEU A 114 -8.68 10.26 10.07
C LEU A 114 -7.35 9.50 10.13
N VAL A 115 -6.37 9.88 9.30
CA VAL A 115 -5.05 9.26 9.26
C VAL A 115 -4.31 9.41 10.59
N ALA A 116 -4.37 10.58 11.23
CA ALA A 116 -3.77 10.80 12.54
C ALA A 116 -4.37 9.87 13.62
N ARG A 117 -5.67 9.54 13.51
CA ARG A 117 -6.36 8.63 14.42
C ARG A 117 -6.06 7.16 14.15
N VAL A 118 -6.15 6.72 12.89
CA VAL A 118 -6.09 5.29 12.53
C VAL A 118 -4.68 4.83 12.12
N LYS A 119 -3.75 5.77 11.96
CA LYS A 119 -2.31 5.57 11.76
C LYS A 119 -1.95 4.44 10.77
N PRO A 120 -2.48 4.46 9.54
CA PRO A 120 -2.11 3.47 8.55
C PRO A 120 -0.62 3.61 8.20
N ARG A 121 0.07 2.52 7.85
CA ARG A 121 1.45 2.63 7.32
C ARG A 121 1.47 3.41 6.01
N TRP A 122 0.48 3.16 5.14
CA TRP A 122 0.27 3.84 3.88
C TRP A 122 -1.16 4.37 3.73
N LEU A 123 -1.29 5.63 3.30
CA LEU A 123 -2.50 6.17 2.70
C LEU A 123 -2.37 6.07 1.17
N ALA A 124 -3.30 5.39 0.51
CA ALA A 124 -3.29 5.21 -0.94
C ALA A 124 -4.48 5.90 -1.61
N VAL A 125 -4.26 7.08 -2.20
CA VAL A 125 -5.34 7.90 -2.80
C VAL A 125 -5.55 7.54 -4.27
N ALA A 126 -6.69 6.93 -4.58
CA ALA A 126 -7.08 6.46 -5.90
C ALA A 126 -7.67 7.57 -6.77
N GLY A 127 -6.81 8.45 -7.27
CA GLY A 127 -7.16 9.56 -8.15
C GLY A 127 -6.21 10.74 -8.01
N VAL A 128 -5.26 10.85 -8.94
CA VAL A 128 -4.22 11.90 -8.91
C VAL A 128 -4.81 13.32 -8.89
N GLY A 129 -5.86 13.61 -9.65
CA GLY A 129 -6.50 14.94 -9.65
C GLY A 129 -7.07 15.32 -8.28
N ALA A 130 -7.83 14.41 -7.67
CA ALA A 130 -8.38 14.62 -6.33
C ALA A 130 -7.27 14.81 -5.28
N TYR A 131 -6.20 14.01 -5.35
CA TYR A 131 -5.04 14.18 -4.47
C TYR A 131 -4.40 15.56 -4.63
N ARG A 132 -4.14 15.98 -5.88
CA ARG A 132 -3.51 17.28 -6.20
C ARG A 132 -4.29 18.43 -5.56
N THR A 133 -5.62 18.42 -5.65
CA THR A 133 -6.47 19.47 -5.05
C THR A 133 -6.55 19.33 -3.53
N ALA A 134 -6.86 18.13 -3.01
CA ALA A 134 -7.07 17.90 -1.58
C ALA A 134 -5.82 18.15 -0.70
N PHE A 135 -4.63 17.97 -1.29
CA PHE A 135 -3.35 18.13 -0.59
C PHE A 135 -2.53 19.34 -1.05
N ASP A 136 -3.05 20.15 -1.97
CA ASP A 136 -2.35 21.30 -2.55
C ASP A 136 -0.98 20.91 -3.14
N ARG A 137 -1.01 19.91 -4.02
CA ARG A 137 0.15 19.31 -4.68
C ARG A 137 -0.03 19.22 -6.18
N PRO A 138 -0.13 20.33 -6.92
CA PRO A 138 -0.52 20.35 -8.33
C PRO A 138 0.36 19.51 -9.26
N LYS A 139 1.62 19.26 -8.88
CA LYS A 139 2.60 18.50 -9.66
C LYS A 139 2.73 17.03 -9.24
N ALA A 140 1.91 16.54 -8.29
CA ALA A 140 1.97 15.16 -7.83
C ALA A 140 1.77 14.17 -8.99
N GLN A 141 2.50 13.06 -8.95
CA GLN A 141 2.44 11.98 -9.95
C GLN A 141 1.94 10.70 -9.30
N VAL A 142 1.52 9.72 -10.12
CA VAL A 142 1.23 8.36 -9.63
C VAL A 142 2.51 7.77 -9.02
N GLY A 143 2.38 7.07 -7.90
CA GLY A 143 3.49 6.50 -7.15
C GLY A 143 3.61 6.97 -5.69
N PRO A 144 4.69 6.59 -5.01
CA PRO A 144 4.98 7.07 -3.66
C PRO A 144 5.25 8.57 -3.68
N GLN A 145 4.74 9.28 -2.67
CA GLN A 145 4.98 10.71 -2.49
C GLN A 145 6.05 10.94 -1.43
N VAL A 146 6.75 12.07 -1.55
CA VAL A 146 7.74 12.52 -0.56
C VAL A 146 7.06 13.01 0.71
N ASP A 147 5.90 13.66 0.55
CA ASP A 147 5.06 14.12 1.65
C ASP A 147 4.52 12.96 2.48
N ARG A 148 4.33 13.21 3.77
CA ARG A 148 3.75 12.28 4.75
C ARG A 148 2.72 12.97 5.62
N LEU A 149 1.86 12.16 6.24
CA LEU A 149 0.93 12.60 7.29
C LEU A 149 1.38 11.99 8.61
N GLY A 150 2.22 12.72 9.35
CA GLY A 150 2.98 12.12 10.46
C GLY A 150 3.88 11.00 9.93
N ASP A 151 3.77 9.81 10.52
CA ASP A 151 4.53 8.63 10.07
C ASP A 151 3.90 7.93 8.84
N THR A 152 2.63 8.22 8.54
CA THR A 152 1.93 7.63 7.40
C THR A 152 2.52 8.13 6.08
N ARG A 153 2.98 7.19 5.27
CA ARG A 153 3.44 7.47 3.90
C ARG A 153 2.26 7.58 2.95
N ILE A 154 2.41 8.34 1.87
CA ILE A 154 1.34 8.57 0.90
C ILE A 154 1.72 7.91 -0.43
N TRP A 155 0.76 7.21 -1.03
CA TRP A 155 0.83 6.71 -2.39
C TRP A 155 -0.33 7.26 -3.20
N VAL A 156 -0.04 7.76 -4.41
CA VAL A 156 -1.08 8.21 -5.35
C VAL A 156 -1.28 7.12 -6.37
N LEU A 157 -2.49 6.57 -6.42
CA LEU A 157 -2.87 5.54 -7.37
C LEU A 157 -3.67 6.17 -8.53
N PRO A 158 -3.67 5.52 -9.71
CA PRO A 158 -4.59 5.89 -10.77
C PRO A 158 -6.03 5.63 -10.34
N ASN A 159 -6.99 6.38 -10.90
CA ASN A 159 -8.41 6.14 -10.61
C ASN A 159 -8.87 4.84 -11.27
N PRO A 160 -9.35 3.83 -10.52
CA PRO A 160 -9.75 2.52 -11.04
C PRO A 160 -11.12 2.52 -11.74
N SER A 161 -11.86 3.63 -11.72
CA SER A 161 -13.15 3.75 -12.41
C SER A 161 -13.04 3.30 -13.87
N GLY A 162 -14.01 2.52 -14.35
CA GLY A 162 -14.09 2.12 -15.76
C GLY A 162 -14.30 3.30 -16.72
N LEU A 163 -14.66 4.48 -16.21
CA LEU A 163 -14.72 5.72 -17.00
C LEU A 163 -13.33 6.29 -17.33
N ASN A 164 -12.28 5.84 -16.63
CA ASN A 164 -10.90 6.24 -16.90
C ASN A 164 -10.28 5.33 -17.96
N ALA A 165 -10.33 5.74 -19.23
CA ALA A 165 -9.80 4.95 -20.34
C ALA A 165 -8.27 4.89 -20.41
N HIS A 166 -7.56 5.82 -19.74
CA HIS A 166 -6.10 5.91 -19.79
C HIS A 166 -5.39 4.81 -19.00
N TRP A 167 -6.04 4.30 -17.96
CA TRP A 167 -5.47 3.28 -17.09
C TRP A 167 -6.20 1.98 -17.29
N GLN A 168 -5.55 0.99 -17.91
CA GLN A 168 -6.09 -0.36 -18.07
C GLN A 168 -5.76 -1.24 -16.85
N LEU A 169 -6.52 -2.32 -16.68
CA LEU A 169 -6.38 -3.21 -15.51
C LEU A 169 -4.93 -3.69 -15.28
N PRO A 170 -4.15 -4.11 -16.29
CA PRO A 170 -2.76 -4.54 -16.06
C PRO A 170 -1.87 -3.45 -15.44
N ALA A 171 -2.02 -2.21 -15.88
CA ALA A 171 -1.26 -1.08 -15.33
C ALA A 171 -1.71 -0.70 -13.92
N LEU A 172 -3.00 -0.82 -13.61
CA LEU A 172 -3.52 -0.68 -12.25
C LEU A 172 -2.94 -1.76 -11.33
N VAL A 173 -2.97 -3.02 -11.79
CA VAL A 173 -2.41 -4.16 -11.06
C VAL A 173 -0.93 -3.95 -10.76
N GLU A 174 -0.15 -3.48 -11.73
CA GLU A 174 1.27 -3.20 -11.54
C GLU A 174 1.52 -2.13 -10.47
N GLU A 175 0.80 -1.02 -10.53
CA GLU A 175 0.98 0.05 -9.54
C GLU A 175 0.51 -0.37 -8.13
N PHE A 176 -0.58 -1.13 -8.04
CA PHE A 176 -1.03 -1.71 -6.77
C PHE A 176 -0.01 -2.72 -6.24
N ARG A 177 0.64 -3.52 -7.10
CA ARG A 177 1.69 -4.46 -6.68
C ARG A 177 2.89 -3.74 -6.08
N ARG A 178 3.36 -2.66 -6.72
CA ARG A 178 4.43 -1.80 -6.19
C ARG A 178 4.09 -1.26 -4.79
N LEU A 179 2.85 -0.81 -4.60
CA LEU A 179 2.36 -0.41 -3.27
C LEU A 179 2.33 -1.59 -2.28
N ARG A 180 1.89 -2.79 -2.71
CA ARG A 180 1.84 -3.98 -1.85
C ARG A 180 3.23 -4.36 -1.35
N GLU A 181 4.22 -4.35 -2.23
CA GLU A 181 5.62 -4.64 -1.94
C GLU A 181 6.16 -3.60 -0.94
N ALA A 182 5.98 -2.30 -1.21
CA ALA A 182 6.39 -1.25 -0.28
C ALA A 182 5.65 -1.27 1.08
N ALA A 183 4.46 -1.88 1.14
CA ALA A 183 3.70 -2.09 2.37
C ALA A 183 4.02 -3.44 3.07
N GLY A 184 4.73 -4.35 2.40
CA GLY A 184 5.24 -5.61 2.95
C GLY A 184 6.69 -5.53 3.39
N ASP A 185 7.48 -4.70 2.70
CA ASP A 185 8.89 -4.43 2.98
C ASP A 185 9.02 -3.48 4.18
N THR A 186 8.84 -4.03 5.38
CA THR A 186 9.36 -3.47 6.63
C THR A 186 9.69 -4.61 7.58
N ALA A 187 10.81 -5.28 7.31
CA ALA A 187 11.66 -5.75 8.40
C ALA A 187 12.48 -4.54 8.88
N GLU A 188 12.37 -4.24 10.17
CA GLU A 188 13.37 -3.55 11.01
C GLU A 188 13.83 -2.15 10.59
N ALA A 189 13.28 -1.11 11.25
CA ALA A 189 13.97 0.15 11.47
C ALA A 189 14.12 0.41 12.97
N GLY A 190 15.23 -0.08 13.55
CA GLY A 190 15.84 0.37 14.81
C GLY A 190 16.16 -0.75 15.82
N PRO A 191 17.24 -0.67 16.64
CA PRO A 191 18.00 0.54 16.99
C PRO A 191 19.51 0.45 16.66
N GLY A 192 20.19 1.58 16.81
CA GLY A 192 21.64 1.69 16.66
C GLY A 192 22.42 0.65 17.46
N GLY A 193 23.24 -0.11 16.76
CA GLY A 193 24.36 -0.88 17.31
C GLY A 193 25.64 -0.27 16.76
N THR A 194 26.33 0.50 17.59
CA THR A 194 27.65 1.07 17.35
C THR A 194 28.59 0.04 16.73
N GLY A 195 29.21 0.43 15.62
CA GLY A 195 30.26 -0.35 14.99
C GLY A 195 31.39 -0.64 15.98
N GLN A 196 31.80 -1.91 16.00
CA GLN A 196 33.10 -2.28 16.55
C GLN A 196 33.92 -2.88 15.42
N SER A 197 34.76 -2.01 14.89
CA SER A 197 35.87 -2.33 14.00
C SER A 197 36.73 -3.40 14.66
N ARG A 198 36.85 -4.58 14.04
CA ARG A 198 37.95 -5.50 14.34
C ARG A 198 39.04 -5.22 13.31
N SER A 199 39.96 -4.36 13.73
CA SER A 199 41.27 -4.17 13.13
C SER A 199 42.02 -5.49 13.11
N CYS A 200 42.36 -5.94 11.91
CA CYS A 200 43.44 -6.89 11.67
C CYS A 200 44.77 -6.23 12.02
N THR A 201 45.44 -6.70 13.07
CA THR A 201 46.83 -6.38 13.37
C THR A 201 47.67 -7.65 13.29
N SER A 202 48.47 -7.72 12.23
CA SER A 202 49.64 -8.58 12.11
C SER A 202 50.70 -8.15 13.13
N GLY A 203 51.11 -9.09 13.98
CA GLY A 203 52.22 -8.94 14.91
C GLY A 203 53.27 -10.02 14.65
N SER A 204 54.44 -9.60 14.20
CA SER A 204 55.65 -10.38 13.97
C SER A 204 56.60 -10.32 15.17
N GLY A 205 57.39 -11.39 15.35
CA GLY A 205 58.49 -11.51 16.33
C GLY A 205 58.12 -12.45 17.48
N GLY A 206 58.86 -13.50 17.85
CA GLY A 206 60.23 -13.90 17.57
C GLY A 206 60.82 -14.43 18.88
N SER A 207 61.07 -15.74 19.01
CA SER A 207 61.99 -16.31 20.01
C SER A 207 62.29 -17.80 19.79
N SER A 208 63.56 -18.05 19.44
CA SER A 208 64.51 -19.13 19.74
C SER A 208 64.06 -20.42 20.46
N VAL A 209 64.03 -21.55 19.72
CA VAL A 209 64.88 -22.80 19.73
C VAL A 209 65.55 -23.25 21.07
N PRO A 210 65.90 -24.55 21.35
CA PRO A 210 65.75 -25.86 20.63
C PRO A 210 65.22 -27.06 21.48
N SER A 211 64.93 -28.21 20.84
CA SER A 211 65.54 -29.52 21.20
C SER A 211 64.98 -30.73 20.42
N ARG A 212 65.81 -31.22 19.49
CA ARG A 212 66.30 -32.61 19.33
C ARG A 212 65.36 -33.78 18.95
N ALA A 213 65.98 -34.66 18.13
CA ALA A 213 65.67 -36.06 17.78
C ALA A 213 64.64 -36.26 16.66
N SER A 214 64.77 -37.16 15.69
CA SER A 214 65.84 -37.92 15.03
C SER A 214 65.12 -38.92 14.09
N ARG A 215 65.80 -39.41 13.03
CA ARG A 215 65.48 -40.60 12.18
C ARG A 215 64.54 -40.30 10.99
N SER A 216 65.05 -40.30 9.74
CA SER A 216 65.31 -41.44 8.81
C SER A 216 64.00 -42.06 8.29
N ALA A 217 63.78 -42.46 7.03
CA ALA A 217 64.56 -42.61 5.80
C ALA A 217 63.54 -42.57 4.62
N HIS A 218 63.96 -42.38 3.36
CA HIS A 218 63.87 -43.37 2.25
C HIS A 218 62.50 -44.08 2.13
N SER A 219 61.86 -44.26 0.98
CA SER A 219 62.21 -44.13 -0.43
C SER A 219 60.98 -44.56 -1.25
N SER A 220 60.75 -43.87 -2.36
CA SER A 220 60.50 -44.41 -3.70
C SER A 220 59.51 -45.56 -3.96
N SER A 221 58.68 -45.32 -4.99
CA SER A 221 58.25 -46.25 -6.07
C SER A 221 57.32 -47.42 -5.70
N SER A 222 56.48 -47.98 -6.55
CA SER A 222 55.84 -47.71 -7.85
C SER A 222 55.00 -48.98 -8.14
N SER A 223 53.94 -48.85 -8.95
CA SER A 223 53.32 -49.91 -9.78
C SER A 223 52.50 -50.99 -9.04
N SER A 224 51.18 -51.08 -9.25
CA SER A 224 50.49 -51.63 -10.45
C SER A 224 50.63 -53.14 -10.59
N THR A 225 49.52 -53.83 -10.30
CA THR A 225 48.84 -54.81 -11.17
C THR A 225 47.37 -54.82 -10.79
#